data_AF-A0A7L1XEA9-F1
#
_entry.id   AF-A0A7L1XEA9-F1
#
_cell.length_a   1.000
_cell.length_b   1.000
_cell.length_c   1.000
_cell.angle_alpha   90.00
_cell.angle_beta   90.00
_cell.angle_gamma   90.00
#
_symmetry.space_group_name_H-M   'P 1'
#
loop_
_entity.id
_entity.type
_entity.pdbx_description
1 polymer ?
#
loop_
_entity_poly.entity_id
_entity_poly.type
_entity_poly.pdbx_seq_one_letter_code
_entity_poly.pdbx_strand_id
1 'polypeptide(L)'
;MPAEGKSDMERIGLFSEMSYVTIGDRYVPCYMRSFNEAAGKNRQMLPGGSKMMSALQAGYFEPQFVRIFDGEAYSDAVQLRRRYRLAESKKNLGKAFLPSNGDKLPCGLGSYYGTIGGSFPYFSAQLKARERYVPPGKNFYTNPGKKGTGYGYANLTIGEQYPHQADGYELERINAKKAQEEHRRLLIGGPFRLNLYPQEYFDANPYFNDRPLPPVKKPPAEKPIAAPFIPSSPAKK
;
A
#
# COMPACT_ATOMS: atom_id res chain seq x y z
N MET A 1 -94.83 16.11 7.40
CA MET A 1 -95.40 15.06 8.28
C MET A 1 -95.68 13.84 7.41
N PRO A 2 -95.00 12.70 7.61
CA PRO A 2 -95.39 11.48 6.92
C PRO A 2 -96.71 10.97 7.54
N ALA A 3 -97.57 10.40 6.70
CA ALA A 3 -98.91 9.95 7.07
C ALA A 3 -98.86 8.80 8.08
N GLU A 4 -99.65 8.92 9.14
CA GLU A 4 -99.77 7.97 10.25
C GLU A 4 -100.57 6.72 9.85
N GLY A 5 -100.00 5.87 9.00
CA GLY A 5 -100.60 4.58 8.64
C GLY A 5 -99.54 3.52 8.40
N LYS A 6 -99.59 2.43 9.16
CA LYS A 6 -98.72 1.26 8.99
C LYS A 6 -98.97 0.62 7.62
N SER A 7 -97.90 0.28 6.90
CA SER A 7 -98.00 -0.35 5.58
C SER A 7 -98.58 -1.77 5.66
N ASP A 8 -99.17 -2.30 4.58
CA ASP A 8 -99.74 -3.66 4.56
C ASP A 8 -98.73 -4.75 4.92
N MET A 9 -97.45 -4.53 4.62
CA MET A 9 -96.37 -5.44 4.98
C MET A 9 -96.13 -5.48 6.50
N GLU A 10 -96.28 -4.35 7.20
CA GLU A 10 -96.17 -4.26 8.67
C GLU A 10 -97.39 -4.87 9.38
N ARG A 11 -98.58 -4.84 8.75
CA ARG A 11 -99.82 -5.43 9.30
C ARG A 11 -99.84 -6.95 9.28
N ILE A 12 -99.21 -7.56 8.27
CA ILE A 12 -99.12 -9.02 8.13
C ILE A 12 -98.11 -9.62 9.14
N GLY A 13 -97.20 -8.80 9.69
CA GLY A 13 -96.25 -9.22 10.71
C GLY A 13 -95.15 -10.17 10.20
N LEU A 14 -95.01 -10.34 8.88
CA LEU A 14 -94.02 -11.22 8.27
C LEU A 14 -92.60 -10.59 8.26
N PHE A 15 -92.51 -9.25 8.25
CA PHE A 15 -91.26 -8.52 8.18
C PHE A 15 -91.33 -7.27 9.07
N SER A 16 -90.37 -7.12 10.00
CA SER A 16 -90.11 -5.85 10.68
C SER A 16 -88.81 -5.27 10.13
N GLU A 17 -88.80 -4.00 9.74
CA GLU A 17 -87.56 -3.33 9.38
C GLU A 17 -86.63 -3.27 10.59
N MET A 18 -85.39 -3.74 10.41
CA MET A 18 -84.38 -3.64 11.46
C MET A 18 -83.99 -2.18 11.65
N SER A 19 -83.80 -1.76 12.90
CA SER A 19 -83.28 -0.43 13.20
C SER A 19 -81.89 -0.24 12.58
N TYR A 20 -81.72 0.79 11.76
CA TYR A 20 -80.42 1.13 11.20
C TYR A 20 -79.54 1.77 12.29
N VAL A 21 -78.28 1.31 12.37
CA VAL A 21 -77.34 1.72 13.43
C VAL A 21 -76.91 3.19 13.31
N THR A 22 -77.00 3.79 12.12
CA THR A 22 -76.40 5.10 11.80
C THR A 22 -77.44 6.17 11.42
N ILE A 23 -78.68 6.08 11.92
CA ILE A 23 -79.69 7.13 11.69
C ILE A 23 -79.32 8.36 12.51
N GLY A 24 -78.85 9.41 11.84
CA GLY A 24 -78.47 10.69 12.45
C GLY A 24 -76.97 10.86 12.68
N ASP A 25 -76.16 9.81 12.47
CA ASP A 25 -74.70 9.92 12.57
C ASP A 25 -74.14 10.70 11.37
N ARG A 26 -73.39 11.77 11.66
CA ARG A 26 -72.65 12.50 10.62
C ARG A 26 -71.59 11.58 10.02
N TYR A 27 -71.66 11.38 8.71
CA TYR A 27 -70.63 10.65 7.95
C TYR A 27 -69.26 11.30 8.14
N VAL A 28 -68.29 10.56 8.69
CA VAL A 28 -66.89 10.97 8.77
C VAL A 28 -66.13 10.26 7.65
N PRO A 29 -65.67 10.99 6.62
CA PRO A 29 -64.95 10.38 5.52
C PRO A 29 -63.63 9.74 5.98
N CYS A 30 -63.39 8.49 5.56
CA CYS A 30 -62.17 7.74 5.90
C CYS A 30 -60.89 8.46 5.44
N TYR A 31 -60.97 9.22 4.34
CA TYR A 31 -59.85 9.97 3.78
C TYR A 31 -59.39 11.18 4.62
N MET A 32 -60.18 11.61 5.61
CA MET A 32 -59.86 12.77 6.49
C MET A 32 -59.44 12.34 7.90
N ARG A 33 -59.26 11.03 8.17
CA ARG A 33 -58.72 10.58 9.45
C ARG A 33 -57.20 10.66 9.45
N SER A 34 -56.70 11.78 9.96
CA SER A 34 -55.29 11.95 10.31
C SER A 34 -54.89 10.94 11.38
N PHE A 35 -54.06 9.96 11.00
CA PHE A 35 -53.46 9.03 11.95
C PHE A 35 -52.29 9.72 12.67
N ASN A 36 -52.28 9.66 14.01
CA ASN A 36 -51.20 10.16 14.85
C ASN A 36 -50.85 11.65 14.63
N GLU A 37 -51.84 12.54 14.74
CA GLU A 37 -51.66 14.01 14.59
C GLU A 37 -50.55 14.60 15.45
N ALA A 38 -50.30 14.01 16.63
CA ALA A 38 -49.25 14.46 17.54
C ALA A 38 -47.85 14.38 16.91
N ALA A 39 -47.62 13.42 16.01
CA ALA A 39 -46.35 13.27 15.31
C ALA A 39 -46.08 14.43 14.33
N GLY A 40 -47.11 15.04 13.75
CA GLY A 40 -46.97 16.15 12.80
C GLY A 40 -46.92 17.54 13.44
N LYS A 41 -47.39 17.69 14.69
CA LYS A 41 -47.62 18.99 15.33
C LYS A 41 -46.38 19.66 15.95
N ASN A 42 -45.21 19.01 15.95
CA ASN A 42 -43.98 19.49 16.59
C ASN A 42 -42.78 19.55 15.65
N ARG A 43 -41.63 20.03 16.17
CA ARG A 43 -40.36 20.06 15.45
C ARG A 43 -40.01 18.68 14.91
N GLN A 44 -39.86 18.60 13.60
CA GLN A 44 -39.44 17.39 12.90
C GLN A 44 -37.93 17.24 12.94
N MET A 45 -37.44 16.01 12.83
CA MET A 45 -36.03 15.73 12.61
C MET A 45 -35.59 16.37 11.28
N LEU A 46 -34.58 17.22 11.32
CA LEU A 46 -33.97 17.79 10.11
C LEU A 46 -32.82 16.89 9.69
N PRO A 47 -32.92 16.15 8.56
CA PRO A 47 -31.89 15.22 8.11
C PRO A 47 -30.61 15.92 7.60
N GLY A 48 -30.48 17.23 7.77
CA GLY A 48 -29.43 18.03 7.14
C GLY A 48 -29.64 18.18 5.63
N GLY A 49 -28.89 19.09 5.01
CA GLY A 49 -28.83 19.25 3.56
C GLY A 49 -27.51 18.74 3.00
N SER A 50 -27.51 18.31 1.73
CA SER A 50 -26.26 18.03 1.02
C SER A 50 -25.54 19.33 0.71
N LYS A 51 -24.26 19.41 1.10
CA LYS A 51 -23.39 20.52 0.71
C LYS A 51 -22.66 20.12 -0.58
N MET A 52 -22.59 21.03 -1.54
CA MET A 52 -21.77 20.83 -2.75
C MET A 52 -20.29 20.90 -2.41
N MET A 53 -19.45 20.20 -3.18
CA MET A 53 -18.00 20.29 -3.03
C MET A 53 -17.58 21.76 -3.21
N SER A 54 -16.95 22.32 -2.19
CA SER A 54 -16.41 23.67 -2.18
C SER A 54 -15.03 23.65 -1.53
N ALA A 55 -14.21 24.65 -1.80
CA ALA A 55 -12.89 24.79 -1.16
C ALA A 55 -12.97 25.17 0.34
N LEU A 56 -14.18 25.23 0.92
CA LEU A 56 -14.43 25.53 2.32
C LEU A 56 -14.55 24.24 3.13
N GLN A 57 -14.12 24.29 4.40
CA GLN A 57 -14.21 23.15 5.32
C GLN A 57 -15.65 22.60 5.47
N ALA A 58 -16.65 23.44 5.21
CA ALA A 58 -18.06 23.05 5.27
C ALA A 58 -18.40 21.83 4.41
N GLY A 59 -17.67 21.57 3.31
CA GLY A 59 -17.89 20.43 2.42
C GLY A 59 -17.23 19.11 2.85
N TYR A 60 -16.47 19.11 3.94
CA TYR A 60 -15.78 17.93 4.47
C TYR A 60 -16.49 17.42 5.74
N PHE A 61 -16.29 16.14 6.06
CA PHE A 61 -16.87 15.53 7.26
C PHE A 61 -16.29 16.10 8.56
N GLU A 62 -14.99 16.41 8.55
CA GLU A 62 -14.31 17.00 9.70
C GLU A 62 -14.72 18.47 9.86
N PRO A 63 -15.09 18.93 11.08
CA PRO A 63 -15.49 20.32 11.30
C PRO A 63 -14.31 21.30 11.17
N GLN A 64 -13.08 20.81 11.37
CA GLN A 64 -11.85 21.60 11.31
C GLN A 64 -10.85 20.93 10.38
N PHE A 65 -10.06 21.76 9.70
CA PHE A 65 -8.97 21.28 8.87
C PHE A 65 -7.84 20.77 9.77
N VAL A 66 -7.56 19.46 9.73
CA VAL A 66 -6.44 18.85 10.45
C VAL A 66 -5.16 19.06 9.63
N ARG A 67 -4.29 19.94 10.09
CA ARG A 67 -2.98 20.13 9.44
C ARG A 67 -1.96 19.16 10.06
N ILE A 68 -1.26 18.44 9.19
CA ILE A 68 -0.25 17.44 9.58
C ILE A 68 0.87 18.08 10.42
N PHE A 69 1.27 19.30 10.07
CA PHE A 69 2.41 20.01 10.67
C PHE A 69 2.00 21.02 11.75
N ASP A 70 0.82 20.89 12.35
CA ASP A 70 0.44 21.77 13.47
C ASP A 70 1.24 21.41 14.73
N GLY A 71 1.95 22.40 15.29
CA GLY A 71 2.83 22.21 16.44
C GLY A 71 4.26 21.78 16.09
N GLU A 72 4.54 21.49 14.82
CA GLU A 72 5.90 21.22 14.36
C GLU A 72 6.65 22.52 14.09
N ALA A 73 7.72 22.79 14.84
CA ALA A 73 8.61 23.89 14.54
C ALA A 73 9.38 23.57 13.25
N TYR A 74 9.22 24.40 12.21
CA TYR A 74 10.06 24.32 11.02
C TYR A 74 11.54 24.42 11.43
N SER A 75 12.27 23.31 11.30
CA SER A 75 13.68 23.24 11.67
C SER A 75 14.53 23.37 10.41
N ASP A 76 15.23 24.51 10.30
CA ASP A 76 16.22 24.71 9.25
C ASP A 76 17.47 23.88 9.55
N ALA A 77 17.69 22.84 8.74
CA ALA A 77 18.83 21.93 8.86
C ALA A 77 20.19 22.66 8.80
N VAL A 78 20.27 23.79 8.08
CA VAL A 78 21.50 24.59 7.99
C VAL A 78 21.76 25.32 9.30
N GLN A 79 20.74 25.92 9.90
CA GLN A 79 20.84 26.55 11.22
C GLN A 79 21.21 25.53 12.29
N LEU A 80 20.60 24.33 12.24
CA LEU A 80 20.90 23.26 13.17
C LEU A 80 22.36 22.80 13.06
N ARG A 81 22.87 22.55 11.85
CA ARG A 81 24.29 22.21 11.62
C ARG A 81 25.25 23.30 12.10
N ARG A 82 24.92 24.58 11.90
CA ARG A 82 25.73 25.71 12.39
C ARG A 82 25.77 25.75 13.91
N ARG A 83 24.61 25.56 14.57
CA ARG A 83 24.52 25.48 16.04
C ARG A 83 25.36 24.33 16.58
N TYR A 84 25.27 23.14 15.98
CA TYR A 84 26.10 21.99 16.37
C TYR A 84 27.59 22.27 16.21
N ARG A 85 28.02 22.81 15.05
CA ARG A 85 29.42 23.15 14.81
C ARG A 85 29.96 24.14 15.85
N LEU A 86 29.19 25.16 16.21
CA LEU A 86 29.57 26.13 17.24
C LEU A 86 29.64 25.51 18.64
N ALA A 87 28.72 24.60 18.96
CA ALA A 87 28.73 23.87 20.23
C ALA A 87 29.93 22.92 20.33
N GLU A 88 30.27 22.22 19.25
CA GLU A 88 31.45 21.36 19.15
C GLU A 88 32.74 22.18 19.23
N SER A 89 32.83 23.32 18.53
CA SER A 89 34.03 24.17 18.58
C SER A 89 34.28 24.72 19.98
N LYS A 90 33.23 24.98 20.77
CA LYS A 90 33.35 25.41 22.18
C LYS A 90 33.88 24.30 23.10
N LYS A 91 33.75 23.03 22.72
CA LYS A 91 34.30 21.90 23.49
C LYS A 91 35.80 21.70 23.26
N ASN A 92 36.38 22.37 22.26
CA ASN A 92 37.81 22.30 21.99
C ASN A 92 38.58 23.10 23.05
N LEU A 93 39.19 22.40 24.02
CA LEU A 93 39.97 22.99 25.11
C LEU A 93 41.33 23.57 24.66
N GLY A 94 41.77 23.31 23.43
CA GLY A 94 43.07 23.73 22.91
C GLY A 94 43.10 23.88 21.40
N LYS A 95 44.29 24.15 20.83
CA LYS A 95 44.48 24.21 19.38
C LYS A 95 44.13 22.86 18.75
N ALA A 96 43.49 22.90 17.57
CA ALA A 96 43.22 21.70 16.79
C ALA A 96 44.50 20.88 16.66
N PHE A 97 44.41 19.57 16.95
CA PHE A 97 45.52 18.65 16.77
C PHE A 97 45.93 18.69 15.29
N LEU A 98 47.07 19.31 15.02
CA LEU A 98 47.71 19.24 13.73
C LEU A 98 48.53 17.95 13.76
N PRO A 99 48.20 16.93 12.95
CA PRO A 99 49.03 15.74 12.89
C PRO A 99 50.46 16.18 12.58
N SER A 100 51.37 15.80 13.46
CA SER A 100 52.78 16.14 13.35
C SER A 100 53.38 15.36 12.19
N ASN A 101 53.31 15.93 10.98
CA ASN A 101 54.03 15.55 9.76
C ASN A 101 53.97 14.05 9.37
N GLY A 102 53.37 13.75 8.21
CA GLY A 102 53.86 12.61 7.42
C GLY A 102 55.30 12.87 6.99
N ASP A 103 56.09 11.81 6.77
CA ASP A 103 57.52 11.90 6.45
C ASP A 103 57.79 12.97 5.37
N LYS A 104 58.57 14.00 5.74
CA LYS A 104 59.08 14.96 4.77
C LYS A 104 60.21 14.27 4.02
N LEU A 105 59.92 13.78 2.82
CA LEU A 105 60.95 13.27 1.92
C LEU A 105 62.04 14.34 1.76
N PRO A 106 63.34 13.98 1.82
CA PRO A 106 64.43 14.95 1.69
C PRO A 106 64.45 15.51 0.26
N CYS A 107 63.77 16.63 0.03
CA CYS A 107 63.88 17.41 -1.19
C CYS A 107 65.15 18.28 -1.12
N GLY A 108 66.29 17.67 -1.42
CA GLY A 108 67.59 18.34 -1.53
C GLY A 108 67.75 19.18 -2.80
N LEU A 109 68.94 19.79 -2.94
CA LEU A 109 69.36 20.57 -4.10
C LEU A 109 69.21 19.72 -5.39
N GLY A 110 68.31 20.12 -6.30
CA GLY A 110 68.01 19.39 -7.54
C GLY A 110 66.71 18.57 -7.54
N SER A 111 65.94 18.54 -6.44
CA SER A 111 64.60 17.95 -6.43
C SER A 111 63.55 18.92 -6.96
N TYR A 112 62.56 18.43 -7.74
CA TYR A 112 61.52 19.23 -8.40
C TYR A 112 60.63 20.05 -7.44
N TYR A 113 60.63 19.68 -6.15
CA TYR A 113 59.83 20.30 -5.09
C TYR A 113 60.68 20.99 -4.00
N GLY A 114 62.01 21.05 -4.16
CA GLY A 114 62.93 21.66 -3.19
C GLY A 114 63.16 23.15 -3.45
N THR A 115 63.15 23.98 -2.40
CA THR A 115 63.26 25.44 -2.46
C THR A 115 64.70 26.00 -2.48
N ILE A 116 65.71 25.14 -2.49
CA ILE A 116 67.12 25.54 -2.26
C ILE A 116 67.90 25.70 -3.59
N GLY A 117 67.37 25.21 -4.71
CA GLY A 117 67.90 25.53 -6.04
C GLY A 117 67.22 26.78 -6.58
N GLY A 118 68.00 27.81 -6.93
CA GLY A 118 67.46 29.03 -7.54
C GLY A 118 66.63 28.79 -8.82
N SER A 119 66.02 29.85 -9.35
CA SER A 119 65.21 29.82 -10.57
C SER A 119 65.89 29.02 -11.69
N PHE A 120 65.29 27.89 -12.09
CA PHE A 120 65.77 27.12 -13.24
C PHE A 120 65.50 27.92 -14.52
N PRO A 121 66.50 28.13 -15.40
CA PRO A 121 66.40 29.02 -16.57
C PRO A 121 65.38 28.56 -17.64
N TYR A 122 64.89 27.32 -17.55
CA TYR A 122 63.96 26.74 -18.52
C TYR A 122 62.49 26.74 -18.06
N PHE A 123 62.19 27.08 -16.80
CA PHE A 123 60.80 27.23 -16.35
C PHE A 123 60.39 28.70 -16.46
N SER A 124 59.79 29.06 -17.59
CA SER A 124 59.15 30.37 -17.73
C SER A 124 57.89 30.42 -16.84
N ALA A 125 57.67 31.54 -16.15
CA ALA A 125 56.42 31.83 -15.45
C ALA A 125 55.23 32.09 -16.40
N GLN A 126 55.36 31.70 -17.67
CA GLN A 126 54.29 31.82 -18.64
C GLN A 126 53.21 30.80 -18.30
N LEU A 127 52.00 31.29 -18.06
CA LEU A 127 50.80 30.48 -17.94
C LEU A 127 50.61 29.70 -19.24
N LYS A 128 51.01 28.42 -19.25
CA LYS A 128 50.68 27.52 -20.35
C LYS A 128 49.16 27.37 -20.39
N ALA A 129 48.58 27.51 -21.57
CA ALA A 129 47.17 27.24 -21.78
C ALA A 129 46.87 25.82 -21.28
N ARG A 130 45.86 25.67 -20.40
CA ARG A 130 45.39 24.37 -19.95
C ARG A 130 45.05 23.52 -21.17
N GLU A 131 45.59 22.32 -21.22
CA GLU A 131 45.21 21.35 -22.24
C GLU A 131 43.69 21.16 -22.20
N ARG A 132 43.08 21.08 -23.39
CA ARG A 132 41.64 20.93 -23.51
C ARG A 132 41.24 19.61 -22.85
N TYR A 133 40.34 19.69 -21.88
CA TYR A 133 39.82 18.52 -21.17
C TYR A 133 39.33 17.47 -22.17
N VAL A 134 39.95 16.29 -22.15
CA VAL A 134 39.50 15.13 -22.91
C VAL A 134 38.54 14.36 -22.01
N PRO A 135 37.24 14.26 -22.36
CA PRO A 135 36.31 13.48 -21.56
C PRO A 135 36.76 12.02 -21.50
N PRO A 136 36.60 11.35 -20.34
CA PRO A 136 36.94 9.94 -20.22
C PRO A 136 36.19 9.13 -21.28
N GLY A 137 36.88 8.18 -21.89
CA GLY A 137 36.28 7.27 -22.86
C GLY A 137 35.11 6.49 -22.24
N LYS A 138 34.26 5.92 -23.09
CA LYS A 138 33.14 5.07 -22.65
C LYS A 138 33.67 3.96 -21.73
N ASN A 139 33.03 3.77 -20.58
CA ASN A 139 33.32 2.65 -19.69
C ASN A 139 33.25 1.34 -20.50
N PHE A 140 34.29 0.51 -20.40
CA PHE A 140 34.29 -0.82 -21.01
C PHE A 140 33.07 -1.60 -20.51
N TYR A 141 32.20 -1.99 -21.43
CA TYR A 141 31.10 -2.89 -21.12
C TYR A 141 31.67 -4.30 -20.92
N THR A 142 32.11 -4.59 -19.70
CA THR A 142 32.40 -5.96 -19.30
C THR A 142 31.06 -6.61 -18.97
N ASN A 143 30.46 -7.30 -19.94
CA ASN A 143 29.46 -8.30 -19.61
C ASN A 143 30.25 -9.49 -19.06
N PRO A 144 30.28 -9.73 -17.73
CA PRO A 144 30.92 -10.93 -17.23
C PRO A 144 30.27 -12.11 -17.96
N GLY A 145 31.07 -13.00 -18.52
CA GLY A 145 30.56 -14.21 -19.17
C GLY A 145 29.55 -14.91 -18.25
N LYS A 146 28.54 -15.56 -18.82
CA LYS A 146 27.53 -16.30 -18.05
C LYS A 146 28.24 -17.08 -16.95
N LYS A 147 27.90 -16.81 -15.68
CA LYS A 147 28.40 -17.60 -14.56
C LYS A 147 28.02 -19.06 -14.82
N GLY A 148 29.00 -19.87 -15.17
CA GLY A 148 28.84 -21.28 -15.47
C GLY A 148 28.45 -21.57 -16.92
N THR A 149 29.21 -22.48 -17.53
CA THR A 149 28.69 -23.36 -18.58
C THR A 149 27.41 -24.00 -18.06
N GLY A 150 26.26 -23.65 -18.65
CA GLY A 150 24.93 -24.16 -18.29
C GLY A 150 24.71 -25.65 -18.60
N TYR A 151 25.74 -26.47 -18.46
CA TYR A 151 25.76 -27.90 -18.76
C TYR A 151 26.18 -28.68 -17.50
N GLY A 152 25.38 -28.57 -16.46
CA GLY A 152 25.46 -29.41 -15.27
C GLY A 152 24.05 -29.59 -14.73
N TYR A 153 23.41 -30.70 -15.07
CA TYR A 153 22.13 -31.04 -14.46
C TYR A 153 22.39 -31.53 -13.04
N ALA A 154 21.64 -30.99 -12.07
CA ALA A 154 21.65 -31.55 -10.72
C ALA A 154 21.19 -33.03 -10.79
N ASN A 155 21.78 -33.90 -9.96
CA ASN A 155 21.48 -35.34 -9.90
C ASN A 155 21.92 -36.21 -11.10
N LEU A 156 23.02 -35.87 -11.77
CA LEU A 156 23.62 -36.75 -12.80
C LEU A 156 24.37 -37.95 -12.21
N THR A 157 24.84 -37.84 -10.97
CA THR A 157 25.63 -38.88 -10.28
C THR A 157 24.74 -39.71 -9.36
N ILE A 158 25.09 -40.99 -9.18
CA ILE A 158 24.42 -41.87 -8.21
C ILE A 158 24.79 -41.37 -6.80
N GLY A 159 23.81 -40.82 -6.08
CA GLY A 159 23.95 -40.30 -4.70
C GLY A 159 23.29 -38.93 -4.51
N GLU A 160 22.99 -38.58 -3.27
CA GLU A 160 22.49 -37.24 -2.94
C GLU A 160 23.58 -36.18 -3.19
N GLN A 161 23.20 -35.11 -3.88
CA GLN A 161 24.12 -34.00 -4.13
C GLN A 161 24.39 -33.25 -2.83
N TYR A 162 25.67 -32.96 -2.54
CA TYR A 162 26.04 -32.21 -1.35
C TYR A 162 25.32 -30.86 -1.30
N PRO A 163 24.70 -30.51 -0.16
CA PRO A 163 24.05 -29.22 0.00
C PRO A 163 25.09 -28.11 -0.07
N HIS A 164 24.76 -27.03 -0.79
CA HIS A 164 25.60 -25.85 -0.85
C HIS A 164 25.68 -25.21 0.56
N GLN A 165 26.88 -25.17 1.14
CA GLN A 165 27.12 -24.40 2.36
C GLN A 165 27.36 -22.94 1.98
N ALA A 166 26.81 -22.02 2.78
CA ALA A 166 27.01 -20.60 2.53
C ALA A 166 28.45 -20.18 2.84
N ASP A 167 29.08 -19.44 1.94
CA ASP A 167 30.39 -18.84 2.18
C ASP A 167 30.32 -17.73 3.23
N GLY A 168 31.45 -17.42 3.88
CA GLY A 168 31.54 -16.37 4.90
C GLY A 168 31.07 -14.97 4.43
N TYR A 169 31.18 -14.70 3.13
CA TYR A 169 30.71 -13.46 2.50
C TYR A 169 29.19 -13.40 2.31
N GLU A 170 28.49 -14.54 2.34
CA GLU A 170 27.03 -14.60 2.16
C GLU A 170 26.27 -14.51 3.49
N LEU A 171 26.96 -14.57 4.63
CA LEU A 171 26.37 -14.59 5.97
C LEU A 171 25.48 -13.37 6.22
N GLU A 172 25.93 -12.17 5.86
CA GLU A 172 25.15 -10.94 6.04
C GLU A 172 23.85 -10.96 5.24
N ARG A 173 23.91 -11.44 3.99
CA ARG A 173 22.75 -11.55 3.11
C ARG A 173 21.74 -12.57 3.61
N ILE A 174 22.22 -13.70 4.14
CA ILE A 174 21.37 -14.76 4.71
C ILE A 174 20.70 -14.25 5.99
N ASN A 175 21.44 -13.57 6.86
CA ASN A 175 20.91 -13.01 8.10
C ASN A 175 19.84 -11.94 7.81
N ALA A 176 20.09 -11.05 6.85
CA ALA A 176 19.12 -10.05 6.43
C ALA A 176 17.83 -10.69 5.87
N LYS A 177 17.96 -11.77 5.08
CA LYS A 177 16.82 -12.51 4.55
C LYS A 177 16.01 -13.19 5.65
N LYS A 178 16.68 -13.84 6.61
CA LYS A 178 16.03 -14.46 7.78
C LYS A 178 15.25 -13.43 8.61
N ALA A 179 15.88 -12.30 8.92
CA ALA A 179 15.22 -11.21 9.66
C ALA A 179 13.97 -10.68 8.93
N GLN A 180 14.03 -10.57 7.59
CA GLN A 180 12.89 -10.15 6.79
C GLN A 180 11.75 -11.18 6.80
N GLU A 181 12.08 -12.48 6.75
CA GLU A 181 11.10 -13.56 6.80
C GLU A 181 10.44 -13.66 8.19
N GLU A 182 11.20 -13.50 9.28
CA GLU A 182 10.66 -13.44 10.64
C GLU A 182 9.73 -12.24 10.82
N HIS A 183 10.15 -11.05 10.37
CA HIS A 183 9.29 -9.87 10.37
C HIS A 183 7.99 -10.13 9.60
N ARG A 184 8.06 -10.73 8.41
CA ARG A 184 6.86 -11.09 7.62
C ARG A 184 5.95 -12.10 8.30
N ARG A 185 6.50 -13.05 9.08
CA ARG A 185 5.71 -14.02 9.86
C ARG A 185 4.99 -13.38 11.04
N LEU A 186 5.60 -12.38 11.66
CA LEU A 186 5.03 -11.64 12.79
C LEU A 186 3.95 -10.63 12.36
N LEU A 187 3.91 -10.24 11.08
CA LEU A 187 2.83 -9.43 10.55
C LEU A 187 1.52 -10.23 10.57
N ILE A 188 0.58 -9.79 11.40
CA ILE A 188 -0.78 -10.32 11.44
C ILE A 188 -1.55 -9.73 10.26
N GLY A 189 -1.92 -10.58 9.31
CA GLY A 189 -2.67 -10.21 8.12
C GLY A 189 -1.82 -10.07 6.86
N GLY A 190 -2.48 -10.15 5.70
CA GLY A 190 -1.85 -9.92 4.41
C GLY A 190 -1.54 -8.44 4.17
N PRO A 191 -0.91 -8.09 3.03
CA PRO A 191 -0.76 -6.70 2.62
C PRO A 191 -2.12 -5.99 2.65
N PHE A 192 -2.13 -4.75 3.16
CA PHE A 192 -3.33 -3.91 3.25
C PHE A 192 -4.02 -3.85 1.89
N ARG A 193 -5.23 -4.41 1.81
CA ARG A 193 -6.06 -4.35 0.61
C ARG A 193 -6.96 -3.13 0.74
N LEU A 194 -6.76 -2.14 -0.12
CA LEU A 194 -7.67 -1.00 -0.25
C LEU A 194 -9.03 -1.52 -0.73
N ASN A 195 -10.02 -1.60 0.16
CA ASN A 195 -11.42 -1.87 -0.19
C ASN A 195 -12.11 -0.61 -0.72
N LEU A 196 -11.48 0.12 -1.64
CA LEU A 196 -12.02 1.34 -2.27
C LEU A 196 -12.90 1.02 -3.49
N TYR A 197 -13.39 -0.21 -3.59
CA TYR A 197 -14.42 -0.55 -4.56
C TYR A 197 -15.78 -0.17 -3.97
N PRO A 198 -16.64 0.59 -4.68
CA PRO A 198 -17.98 0.91 -4.19
C PRO A 198 -18.78 -0.39 -4.04
N GLN A 199 -18.88 -0.89 -2.81
CA GLN A 199 -19.77 -1.98 -2.44
C GLN A 199 -21.04 -1.39 -1.84
N GLU A 200 -22.19 -1.98 -2.16
CA GLU A 200 -23.50 -1.57 -1.62
C GLU A 200 -23.59 -1.78 -0.10
N TYR A 201 -22.75 -2.66 0.46
CA TYR A 201 -22.76 -3.03 1.87
C TYR A 201 -21.35 -2.92 2.47
N PHE A 202 -21.29 -2.53 3.74
CA PHE A 202 -20.03 -2.41 4.49
C PHE A 202 -19.40 -3.76 4.84
N ASP A 203 -20.23 -4.80 4.99
CA ASP A 203 -19.82 -6.16 5.32
C ASP A 203 -20.05 -7.12 4.16
N ALA A 204 -19.26 -8.20 4.11
CA ALA A 204 -19.43 -9.25 3.12
C ALA A 204 -20.79 -9.94 3.32
N ASN A 205 -21.59 -10.04 2.26
CA ASN A 205 -22.89 -10.71 2.30
C ASN A 205 -22.71 -12.18 2.73
N PRO A 206 -23.28 -12.62 3.87
CA PRO A 206 -23.12 -13.98 4.37
C PRO A 206 -23.75 -15.04 3.45
N TYR A 207 -24.61 -14.64 2.52
CA TYR A 207 -25.31 -15.51 1.58
C TYR A 207 -24.70 -15.52 0.18
N PHE A 208 -23.78 -14.59 -0.14
CA PHE A 208 -23.22 -14.47 -1.49
C PHE A 208 -21.71 -14.19 -1.43
N ASN A 209 -20.91 -15.09 -2.00
CA ASN A 209 -19.47 -14.93 -2.10
C ASN A 209 -19.09 -14.62 -3.56
N ASP A 210 -18.59 -13.41 -3.82
CA ASP A 210 -18.04 -12.98 -5.12
C ASP A 210 -16.73 -13.68 -5.50
N ARG A 211 -16.21 -14.53 -4.61
CA ARG A 211 -14.99 -15.28 -4.88
C ARG A 211 -15.30 -16.33 -5.95
N PRO A 212 -14.52 -16.39 -7.05
CA PRO A 212 -14.68 -17.47 -8.01
C PRO A 212 -14.50 -18.79 -7.27
N LEU A 213 -15.36 -19.76 -7.59
CA LEU A 213 -15.26 -21.10 -7.03
C LEU A 213 -13.85 -21.64 -7.30
N PRO A 214 -13.23 -22.33 -6.32
CA PRO A 214 -11.94 -22.96 -6.56
C PRO A 214 -12.06 -23.88 -7.78
N PRO A 215 -11.04 -23.93 -8.64
CA PRO A 215 -11.08 -24.77 -9.83
C PRO A 215 -11.41 -26.21 -9.41
N VAL A 216 -12.35 -26.83 -10.13
CA VAL A 216 -12.76 -28.21 -9.89
C VAL A 216 -11.49 -29.07 -9.87
N LYS A 217 -11.24 -29.75 -8.76
CA LYS A 217 -10.11 -30.68 -8.63
C LYS A 217 -10.27 -31.72 -9.73
N LYS A 218 -9.43 -31.63 -10.76
CA LYS A 218 -9.37 -32.67 -11.78
C LYS A 218 -9.01 -33.97 -11.06
N PRO A 219 -9.73 -35.08 -11.31
CA PRO A 219 -9.29 -36.37 -10.81
C PRO A 219 -7.84 -36.60 -11.28
N PRO A 220 -7.01 -37.27 -10.47
CA PRO A 220 -5.66 -37.61 -10.88
C PRO A 220 -5.72 -38.29 -12.24
N ALA A 221 -4.86 -37.85 -13.17
CA ALA A 221 -4.79 -38.47 -14.49
C ALA A 221 -4.59 -39.98 -14.31
N GLU A 222 -5.48 -40.76 -14.93
CA GLU A 222 -5.33 -42.21 -14.94
C GLU A 222 -3.93 -42.52 -15.49
N LYS A 223 -3.17 -43.34 -14.75
CA LYS A 223 -1.84 -43.75 -15.21
C LYS A 223 -2.05 -44.42 -16.56
N PRO A 224 -1.38 -43.96 -17.64
CA PRO A 224 -1.47 -44.67 -18.91
C PRO A 224 -1.03 -46.11 -18.64
N ILE A 225 -1.90 -47.05 -18.93
CA ILE A 225 -1.58 -48.48 -18.87
C ILE A 225 -0.42 -48.65 -19.85
N ALA A 226 0.79 -48.85 -19.32
CA ALA A 226 1.96 -49.05 -20.14
C ALA A 226 1.71 -50.30 -20.98
N ALA A 227 1.70 -50.15 -22.30
CA ALA A 227 1.71 -51.32 -23.17
C ALA A 227 2.93 -52.17 -22.79
N PRO A 228 2.77 -53.50 -22.63
CA PRO A 228 3.91 -54.36 -22.33
C PRO A 228 4.97 -54.18 -23.41
N PHE A 229 6.23 -54.16 -22.99
CA PHE A 229 7.36 -53.99 -23.90
C PHE A 229 7.34 -55.08 -24.98
N ILE A 230 7.18 -54.67 -26.24
CA ILE A 230 7.28 -55.56 -27.40
C ILE A 230 8.71 -55.41 -27.95
N PRO A 231 9.59 -56.43 -27.83
CA PRO A 231 10.91 -56.36 -28.41
C PRO A 231 10.83 -56.26 -29.94
N SER A 232 11.69 -55.45 -30.54
CA SER A 232 11.69 -55.13 -31.98
C SER A 232 11.98 -56.31 -32.91
N SER A 233 12.28 -57.49 -32.36
CA SER A 233 12.61 -58.69 -33.11
C SER A 233 12.29 -59.93 -32.27
N PRO A 234 11.03 -60.40 -32.23
CA PRO A 234 10.72 -61.69 -31.63
C PRO A 234 11.47 -62.80 -32.37
N ALA A 235 12.02 -63.77 -31.64
CA ALA A 235 12.68 -64.92 -32.26
C ALA A 235 11.72 -65.60 -33.24
N LYS A 236 12.17 -65.86 -34.47
CA LYS A 236 11.38 -66.63 -35.43
C LYS A 236 11.15 -68.04 -34.86
N LYS A 237 9.92 -68.54 -34.96
CA LYS A 237 9.60 -69.96 -34.73
C LYS A 237 10.38 -70.84 -35.68
#